data_AF-A0A3L7RZL5-F1
#
_entry.id   AF-A0A3L7RZL5-F1
#
_cell.length_a   1.000
_cell.length_b   1.000
_cell.length_c   1.000
_cell.angle_alpha   90.00
_cell.angle_beta   90.00
_cell.angle_gamma   90.00
#
_symmetry.space_group_name_H-M   'P 1'
#
loop_
_entity.id
_entity.type
_entity.pdbx_description
1 polymer ?
#
loop_
_entity_poly.entity_id
_entity_poly.type
_entity_poly.pdbx_seq_one_letter_code
_entity_poly.pdbx_strand_id
1 'polypeptide(L)'
;MVELMRFTELLVQQVFTLGAQWPSGASEVSSGGKSLVARVLEPAGFERLTYQAAFLRETGCCPLSSSLESLQAIAAARRLVPPPGLAGDDRDGWLNYLLAELIEPQLGRMRPTFLTNYPASQAALARLAPDGLTCERFELYIDGIELCNGYDELTDAGALRARIRGQAALRHAAGLRPLPDESRLLRAMERGLPDCSGNALGVDRLVMLALGQKKLADVISFPFEIA
;
A
#
# COMPACT_ATOMS: atom_id res chain seq x y z
N MET A 1 -3.30 -9.46 -11.94
CA MET A 1 -3.74 -8.29 -11.16
C MET A 1 -5.24 -8.20 -10.86
N VAL A 2 -6.12 -8.05 -11.86
CA VAL A 2 -7.59 -7.88 -11.65
C VAL A 2 -8.20 -9.01 -10.81
N GLU A 3 -7.82 -10.25 -11.09
CA GLU A 3 -8.31 -11.43 -10.35
C GLU A 3 -7.87 -11.42 -8.88
N LEU A 4 -6.64 -10.99 -8.60
CA LEU A 4 -6.10 -10.91 -7.24
C LEU A 4 -6.83 -9.83 -6.42
N MET A 5 -7.11 -8.67 -7.01
CA MET A 5 -7.95 -7.65 -6.36
C MET A 5 -9.37 -8.15 -6.11
N ARG A 6 -9.96 -8.88 -7.08
CA ARG A 6 -11.30 -9.48 -6.91
C ARG A 6 -11.32 -10.51 -5.78
N PHE A 7 -10.31 -11.40 -5.72
CA PHE A 7 -10.16 -12.35 -4.63
C PHE A 7 -10.04 -11.63 -3.28
N THR A 8 -9.24 -10.58 -3.22
CA THR A 8 -9.04 -9.78 -2.00
C THR A 8 -10.34 -9.10 -1.56
N GLU A 9 -11.10 -8.54 -2.48
CA GLU A 9 -12.41 -7.94 -2.21
C GLU A 9 -13.39 -8.96 -1.61
N LEU A 10 -13.51 -10.15 -2.22
CA LEU A 10 -14.39 -11.21 -1.72
C LEU A 10 -13.95 -11.72 -0.34
N LEU A 11 -12.65 -11.89 -0.12
CA LEU A 11 -12.11 -12.30 1.19
C LEU A 11 -12.46 -11.28 2.28
N VAL A 12 -12.24 -9.99 2.01
CA VAL A 12 -12.57 -8.92 2.95
C VAL A 12 -14.07 -8.89 3.23
N GLN A 13 -14.91 -8.95 2.20
CA GLN A 13 -16.37 -8.99 2.37
C GLN A 13 -16.83 -10.20 3.20
N GLN A 14 -16.21 -11.37 3.00
CA GLN A 14 -16.52 -12.56 3.79
C GLN A 14 -16.18 -12.36 5.28
N VAL A 15 -15.01 -11.78 5.59
CA VAL A 15 -14.61 -11.52 6.98
C VAL A 15 -15.51 -10.48 7.63
N PHE A 16 -15.89 -9.42 6.91
CA PHE A 16 -16.85 -8.43 7.42
C PHE A 16 -18.25 -9.01 7.64
N THR A 17 -18.68 -9.94 6.78
CA THR A 17 -19.95 -10.66 6.96
C THR A 17 -19.94 -11.51 8.24
N LEU A 18 -18.83 -12.20 8.52
CA LEU A 18 -18.66 -12.97 9.76
C LEU A 18 -18.54 -12.06 11.00
N GLY A 19 -17.78 -10.97 10.90
CA GLY A 19 -17.62 -10.00 11.99
C GLY A 19 -18.94 -9.32 12.39
N ALA A 20 -19.82 -9.05 11.43
CA ALA A 20 -21.14 -8.48 11.69
C ALA A 20 -22.08 -9.42 12.49
N GLN A 21 -21.82 -10.73 12.47
CA GLN A 21 -22.58 -11.74 13.23
C GLN A 21 -21.96 -12.00 14.62
N TRP A 22 -20.79 -11.43 14.90
CA TRP A 22 -20.07 -11.69 16.13
C TRP A 22 -20.80 -11.05 17.33
N PRO A 23 -20.91 -11.72 18.50
CA PRO A 23 -21.70 -11.23 19.64
C PRO A 23 -21.26 -9.88 20.21
N SER A 24 -19.97 -9.54 20.05
CA SER A 24 -19.40 -8.22 20.38
C SER A 24 -19.14 -7.35 19.13
N GLY A 25 -19.75 -7.70 17.99
CA GLY A 25 -19.55 -7.08 16.69
C GLY A 25 -20.03 -5.63 16.66
N ALA A 26 -19.37 -4.82 15.83
CA ALA A 26 -19.46 -3.38 15.79
C ALA A 26 -20.90 -2.85 15.64
N SER A 27 -21.51 -2.45 16.76
CA SER A 27 -22.59 -1.48 16.76
C SER A 27 -22.00 -0.08 16.86
N GLU A 28 -21.50 0.49 15.76
CA GLU A 28 -21.34 1.94 15.69
C GLU A 28 -21.26 2.47 14.24
N VAL A 29 -22.00 3.55 14.00
CA VAL A 29 -22.06 4.30 12.75
C VAL A 29 -20.77 5.12 12.60
N SER A 30 -20.09 5.06 11.45
CA SER A 30 -19.01 6.03 11.19
C SER A 30 -18.82 6.38 9.71
N SER A 31 -18.64 7.69 9.50
CA SER A 31 -18.38 8.45 8.25
C SER A 31 -19.45 8.31 7.15
N GLY A 32 -20.13 9.42 6.83
CA GLY A 32 -21.11 9.48 5.73
C GLY A 32 -22.47 8.85 6.00
N GLY A 33 -22.79 8.52 7.26
CA GLY A 33 -24.11 8.02 7.67
C GLY A 33 -24.35 6.50 7.48
N LYS A 34 -23.39 5.76 6.91
CA LYS A 34 -23.41 4.28 6.83
C LYS A 34 -22.41 3.68 7.82
N SER A 35 -22.69 2.51 8.36
CA SER A 35 -21.68 1.76 9.14
C SER A 35 -20.55 1.29 8.22
N LEU A 36 -19.37 1.02 8.79
CA LEU A 36 -18.23 0.48 8.03
C LEU A 36 -18.61 -0.85 7.34
N VAL A 37 -19.33 -1.72 8.04
CA VAL A 37 -19.88 -2.98 7.48
C VAL A 37 -20.71 -2.70 6.23
N ALA A 38 -21.63 -1.74 6.29
CA ALA A 38 -22.47 -1.40 5.14
C ALA A 38 -21.66 -0.86 3.95
N ARG A 39 -20.59 -0.09 4.20
CA ARG A 39 -19.68 0.41 3.15
C ARG A 39 -18.88 -0.72 2.48
N VAL A 40 -18.43 -1.72 3.25
CA VAL A 40 -17.66 -2.86 2.73
C VAL A 40 -18.54 -3.84 1.94
N LEU A 41 -19.77 -4.05 2.40
CA LEU A 41 -20.73 -4.98 1.78
C LEU A 41 -21.60 -4.32 0.69
N GLU A 42 -21.27 -3.09 0.29
CA GLU A 42 -22.02 -2.34 -0.72
C GLU A 42 -21.91 -3.03 -2.10
N PRO A 43 -23.03 -3.25 -2.83
CA PRO A 43 -23.02 -3.92 -4.14
C PRO A 43 -22.19 -3.21 -5.22
N ALA A 44 -21.93 -1.91 -5.05
CA ALA A 44 -21.10 -1.14 -5.98
C ALA A 44 -19.61 -1.56 -5.96
N GLY A 45 -19.21 -2.43 -5.02
CA GLY A 45 -17.85 -2.95 -4.88
C GLY A 45 -16.84 -1.88 -4.48
N PHE A 46 -15.58 -2.30 -4.41
CA PHE A 46 -14.50 -1.40 -3.95
C PHE A 46 -14.14 -0.36 -5.04
N GLU A 47 -13.68 0.81 -4.64
CA GLU A 47 -13.13 1.80 -5.57
C GLU A 47 -11.78 1.32 -6.13
N ARG A 48 -11.48 1.66 -7.37
CA ARG A 48 -10.13 1.56 -7.95
C ARG A 48 -9.67 2.95 -8.32
N LEU A 49 -8.60 3.40 -7.68
CA LEU A 49 -8.03 4.73 -7.86
C LEU A 49 -6.54 4.57 -8.20
N THR A 50 -6.07 5.19 -9.27
CA THR A 50 -4.63 5.17 -9.56
C THR A 50 -3.87 6.10 -8.64
N TYR A 51 -2.61 5.80 -8.37
CA TYR A 51 -1.70 6.63 -7.59
C TYR A 51 -1.66 8.07 -8.12
N GLN A 52 -1.56 8.21 -9.45
CA GLN A 52 -1.61 9.51 -10.12
C GLN A 52 -2.93 10.26 -9.86
N ALA A 53 -4.09 9.58 -10.00
CA ALA A 53 -5.38 10.20 -9.78
C ALA A 53 -5.57 10.62 -8.31
N ALA A 54 -5.10 9.81 -7.35
CA ALA A 54 -5.14 10.13 -5.94
C ALA A 54 -4.32 11.40 -5.62
N PHE A 55 -3.09 11.49 -6.13
CA PHE A 55 -2.27 12.69 -5.97
C PHE A 55 -2.89 13.93 -6.62
N LEU A 56 -3.41 13.81 -7.84
CA LEU A 56 -4.06 14.92 -8.52
C LEU A 56 -5.27 15.42 -7.73
N ARG A 57 -6.06 14.51 -7.16
CA ARG A 57 -7.24 14.84 -6.35
C ARG A 57 -6.88 15.62 -5.09
N GLU A 58 -5.88 15.15 -4.34
CA GLU A 58 -5.57 15.72 -3.01
C GLU A 58 -4.57 16.89 -3.04
N THR A 59 -3.71 16.93 -4.05
CA THR A 59 -2.58 17.88 -4.12
C THR A 59 -2.57 18.76 -5.38
N GLY A 60 -3.34 18.39 -6.41
CA GLY A 60 -3.29 19.06 -7.72
C GLY A 60 -2.03 18.77 -8.54
N CYS A 61 -1.12 17.93 -8.04
CA CYS A 61 0.16 17.62 -8.70
C CYS A 61 0.19 16.20 -9.26
N CYS A 62 0.96 16.01 -10.33
CA CYS A 62 1.16 14.72 -10.97
C CYS A 62 2.41 14.04 -10.40
N PRO A 63 2.31 12.91 -9.67
CA PRO A 63 3.45 12.28 -9.00
C PRO A 63 4.47 11.71 -10.00
N LEU A 64 4.04 11.41 -11.23
CA LEU A 64 4.89 10.85 -12.27
C LEU A 64 5.77 11.89 -12.99
N SER A 65 5.43 13.19 -12.90
CA SER A 65 6.10 14.24 -13.68
C SER A 65 6.46 15.51 -12.91
N SER A 66 5.79 15.84 -11.80
CA SER A 66 6.08 17.03 -11.00
C SER A 66 7.51 17.00 -10.45
N SER A 67 8.19 18.14 -10.33
CA SER A 67 9.57 18.18 -9.81
C SER A 67 9.62 17.92 -8.30
N LEU A 68 10.81 17.65 -7.76
CA LEU A 68 11.00 17.45 -6.32
C LEU A 68 10.63 18.71 -5.52
N GLU A 69 11.03 19.88 -6.02
CA GLU A 69 10.71 21.18 -5.42
C GLU A 69 9.19 21.40 -5.37
N SER A 70 8.46 20.89 -6.36
CA SER A 70 6.99 20.97 -6.38
C SER A 70 6.38 20.11 -5.27
N LEU A 71 6.89 18.89 -5.04
CA LEU A 71 6.45 18.03 -3.94
C LEU A 71 6.75 18.67 -2.57
N GLN A 72 7.93 19.26 -2.42
CA GLN A 72 8.33 19.97 -1.19
C GLN A 72 7.47 21.22 -0.95
N ALA A 73 7.14 21.96 -2.02
CA ALA A 73 6.25 23.11 -1.93
C ALA A 73 4.84 22.73 -1.47
N ILE A 74 4.33 21.57 -1.88
CA ILE A 74 3.03 21.04 -1.38
C ILE A 74 3.11 20.80 0.13
N ALA A 75 4.15 20.11 0.60
CA ALA A 75 4.32 19.85 2.04
C ALA A 75 4.41 21.17 2.82
N ALA A 76 5.19 22.14 2.35
CA ALA A 76 5.33 23.46 2.96
C ALA A 76 3.99 24.22 2.99
N ALA A 77 3.24 24.23 1.88
CA ALA A 77 1.94 24.89 1.78
C ALA A 77 0.89 24.27 2.73
N ARG A 78 0.99 22.96 2.99
CA ARG A 78 0.16 22.21 3.94
C ARG A 78 0.70 22.24 5.38
N ARG A 79 1.79 22.96 5.63
CA ARG A 79 2.47 23.07 6.94
C ARG A 79 2.88 21.71 7.52
N LEU A 80 3.19 20.76 6.64
CA LEU A 80 3.72 19.47 7.00
C LEU A 80 5.19 19.60 7.38
N VAL A 81 5.60 18.91 8.45
CA VAL A 81 6.99 18.88 8.93
C VAL A 81 7.60 17.54 8.54
N PRO A 82 8.55 17.52 7.57
CA PRO A 82 9.20 16.28 7.14
C PRO A 82 9.80 15.52 8.33
N PRO A 83 9.66 14.18 8.37
CA PRO A 83 10.19 13.39 9.46
C PRO A 83 11.73 13.44 9.47
N PRO A 84 12.36 13.31 10.66
CA PRO A 84 13.81 13.18 10.75
C PRO A 84 14.30 12.01 9.91
N GLY A 85 15.22 12.27 8.99
CA GLY A 85 15.79 11.25 8.10
C GLY A 85 15.25 11.24 6.68
N LEU A 86 14.19 11.99 6.36
CA LEU A 86 13.82 12.21 4.95
C LEU A 86 14.86 13.13 4.30
N ALA A 87 15.64 12.57 3.37
CA ALA A 87 16.65 13.33 2.64
C ALA A 87 16.00 14.35 1.70
N GLY A 88 16.64 15.51 1.55
CA GLY A 88 16.13 16.60 0.73
C GLY A 88 16.05 16.27 -0.76
N ASP A 89 16.83 15.30 -1.23
CA ASP A 89 16.91 14.84 -2.62
C ASP A 89 16.18 13.50 -2.87
N ASP A 90 15.64 12.85 -1.83
CA ASP A 90 14.92 11.58 -1.94
C ASP A 90 13.48 11.77 -2.42
N ARG A 91 13.31 11.84 -3.74
CA ARG A 91 12.00 12.00 -4.37
C ARG A 91 10.97 10.95 -3.94
N ASP A 92 11.35 9.68 -3.88
CA ASP A 92 10.41 8.62 -3.51
C ASP A 92 10.02 8.73 -2.03
N GLY A 93 10.96 9.12 -1.17
CA GLY A 93 10.67 9.47 0.22
C GLY A 93 9.65 10.61 0.35
N TRP A 94 9.79 11.66 -0.47
CA TRP A 94 8.81 12.76 -0.50
C TRP A 94 7.44 12.34 -1.03
N LEU A 95 7.39 11.49 -2.06
CA LEU A 95 6.14 10.91 -2.55
C LEU A 95 5.46 10.06 -1.46
N ASN A 96 6.22 9.18 -0.79
CA ASN A 96 5.69 8.36 0.31
C ASN A 96 5.21 9.23 1.48
N TYR A 97 5.94 10.28 1.82
CA TYR A 97 5.54 11.20 2.89
C TYR A 97 4.22 11.92 2.56
N LEU A 98 4.08 12.46 1.34
CA LEU A 98 2.84 13.10 0.90
C LEU A 98 1.68 12.11 0.80
N LEU A 99 1.94 10.87 0.36
CA LEU A 99 0.97 9.79 0.34
C LEU A 99 0.42 9.55 1.76
N ALA A 100 1.30 9.29 2.73
CA ALA A 100 0.94 9.00 4.11
C ALA A 100 0.20 10.15 4.81
N GLU A 101 0.64 11.40 4.61
CA GLU A 101 0.07 12.55 5.33
C GLU A 101 -1.21 13.10 4.70
N LEU A 102 -1.32 13.09 3.37
CA LEU A 102 -2.40 13.79 2.67
C LEU A 102 -3.39 12.86 1.99
N ILE A 103 -2.97 11.68 1.55
CA ILE A 103 -3.76 10.83 0.66
C ILE A 103 -4.33 9.63 1.41
N GLU A 104 -3.50 8.83 2.08
CA GLU A 104 -3.93 7.66 2.86
C GLU A 104 -5.08 7.98 3.81
N PRO A 105 -5.07 9.11 4.58
CA PRO A 105 -6.16 9.43 5.49
C PRO A 105 -7.51 9.67 4.79
N GLN A 106 -7.52 9.91 3.48
CA GLN A 106 -8.72 10.12 2.66
C GLN A 106 -9.20 8.85 1.95
N LEU A 107 -8.35 7.82 1.84
CA LEU A 107 -8.70 6.57 1.15
C LEU A 107 -9.65 5.71 1.99
N GLY A 108 -10.56 4.98 1.35
CA GLY A 108 -11.43 4.05 2.07
C GLY A 108 -12.54 4.71 2.90
N ARG A 109 -12.77 6.03 2.78
CA ARG A 109 -13.76 6.78 3.59
C ARG A 109 -15.20 6.61 3.12
N MET A 110 -15.46 6.54 1.82
CA MET A 110 -16.81 6.32 1.29
C MET A 110 -17.10 4.83 1.04
N ARG A 111 -16.10 4.12 0.54
CA ARG A 111 -16.05 2.67 0.34
C ARG A 111 -14.58 2.25 0.32
N PRO A 112 -14.23 0.98 0.57
CA PRO A 112 -12.86 0.50 0.45
C PRO A 112 -12.24 0.89 -0.90
N THR A 113 -10.98 1.29 -0.90
CA THR A 113 -10.31 1.82 -2.09
C THR A 113 -9.04 1.04 -2.36
N PHE A 114 -8.94 0.44 -3.54
CA PHE A 114 -7.67 -0.01 -4.09
C PHE A 114 -6.93 1.19 -4.67
N LEU A 115 -5.73 1.47 -4.16
CA LEU A 115 -4.77 2.37 -4.77
C LEU A 115 -3.87 1.57 -5.71
N THR A 116 -3.80 1.91 -6.99
CA THR A 116 -3.12 1.10 -8.02
C THR A 116 -2.09 1.89 -8.81
N ASN A 117 -1.26 1.23 -9.64
CA ASN A 117 -0.35 1.88 -10.59
C ASN A 117 0.65 2.83 -9.90
N TYR A 118 1.36 2.30 -8.89
CA TYR A 118 2.43 3.03 -8.21
C TYR A 118 3.52 3.43 -9.21
N PRO A 119 4.29 4.51 -8.94
CA PRO A 119 5.44 4.87 -9.76
C PRO A 119 6.42 3.71 -9.92
N ALA A 120 7.03 3.58 -11.10
CA ALA A 120 8.01 2.53 -11.39
C ALA A 120 9.19 2.49 -10.42
N SER A 121 9.58 3.65 -9.88
CA SER A 121 10.62 3.78 -8.85
C SER A 121 10.23 3.08 -7.53
N GLN A 122 8.93 2.99 -7.26
CA GLN A 122 8.34 2.33 -6.10
C GLN A 122 7.86 0.90 -6.39
N ALA A 123 8.35 0.29 -7.48
CA ALA A 123 7.92 -1.04 -7.89
C ALA A 123 8.30 -2.15 -6.90
N ALA A 124 9.36 -1.99 -6.10
CA ALA A 124 9.87 -3.04 -5.22
C ALA A 124 10.10 -4.38 -5.97
N LEU A 125 9.21 -5.36 -5.82
CA LEU A 125 9.21 -6.65 -6.54
C LEU A 125 8.08 -6.78 -7.58
N ALA A 126 7.33 -5.71 -7.83
CA ALA A 126 6.30 -5.66 -8.87
C ALA A 126 6.89 -5.59 -10.28
N ARG A 127 6.16 -6.17 -11.23
CA ARG A 127 6.31 -6.00 -12.67
C ARG A 127 6.06 -4.54 -13.06
N LEU A 128 6.86 -4.02 -13.99
CA LEU A 128 6.61 -2.71 -14.57
C LEU A 128 5.45 -2.78 -15.56
N ALA A 129 4.64 -1.73 -15.59
CA ALA A 129 3.62 -1.59 -16.61
C ALA A 129 4.27 -1.34 -17.99
N PRO A 130 3.57 -1.60 -19.11
CA PRO A 130 4.10 -1.37 -20.46
C PRO A 130 4.52 0.08 -20.73
N ASP A 131 3.99 1.05 -19.99
CA ASP A 131 4.35 2.47 -20.10
C ASP A 131 5.75 2.79 -19.52
N GLY A 132 6.33 1.90 -18.70
CA GLY A 132 7.59 2.11 -18.00
C GLY A 132 7.57 3.19 -16.91
N LEU A 133 6.43 3.85 -16.69
CA LEU A 133 6.25 4.92 -15.69
C LEU A 133 5.63 4.40 -14.40
N THR A 134 4.84 3.33 -14.49
CA THR A 134 4.16 2.72 -13.36
C THR A 134 4.49 1.24 -13.21
N CYS A 135 4.03 0.64 -12.11
CA CYS A 135 4.13 -0.80 -11.87
C CYS A 135 2.78 -1.41 -11.51
N GLU A 136 2.64 -2.71 -11.78
CA GLU A 136 1.49 -3.53 -11.46
C GLU A 136 1.49 -3.86 -9.95
N ARG A 137 1.23 -2.83 -9.14
CA ARG A 137 1.12 -2.87 -7.67
C ARG A 137 -0.21 -2.26 -7.26
N PHE A 138 -0.81 -2.81 -6.22
CA PHE A 138 -1.93 -2.20 -5.53
C PHE A 138 -1.80 -2.31 -4.02
N GLU A 139 -2.45 -1.39 -3.33
CA GLU A 139 -2.74 -1.49 -1.91
C GLU A 139 -4.24 -1.31 -1.68
N LEU A 140 -4.80 -1.95 -0.66
CA LEU A 140 -6.19 -1.78 -0.27
C LEU A 140 -6.28 -0.93 1.00
N TYR A 141 -7.11 0.11 0.97
CA TYR A 141 -7.37 0.98 2.11
C TYR A 141 -8.82 0.92 2.56
N ILE A 142 -9.02 0.84 3.87
CA ILE A 142 -10.33 0.95 4.52
C ILE A 142 -10.21 1.95 5.67
N ASP A 143 -11.01 3.01 5.61
CA ASP A 143 -11.01 4.08 6.62
C ASP A 143 -9.62 4.71 6.89
N GLY A 144 -8.81 4.82 5.85
CA GLY A 144 -7.42 5.29 5.90
C GLY A 144 -6.40 4.29 6.44
N ILE A 145 -6.79 3.04 6.67
CA ILE A 145 -5.89 1.96 7.10
C ILE A 145 -5.55 1.07 5.90
N GLU A 146 -4.26 0.96 5.59
CA GLU A 146 -3.74 0.00 4.62
C GLU A 146 -3.97 -1.44 5.15
N LEU A 147 -4.67 -2.26 4.37
CA LEU A 147 -4.97 -3.65 4.69
C LEU A 147 -4.06 -4.64 3.99
N CYS A 148 -3.64 -4.34 2.77
CA CYS A 148 -2.79 -5.25 2.03
C CYS A 148 -1.95 -4.52 1.00
N ASN A 149 -0.88 -5.19 0.57
CA ASN A 149 0.00 -4.76 -0.50
C ASN A 149 0.24 -5.94 -1.45
N GLY A 150 -0.18 -5.78 -2.70
CA GLY A 150 -0.15 -6.84 -3.71
C GLY A 150 0.47 -6.40 -5.02
N TYR A 151 1.08 -7.35 -5.72
CA TYR A 151 1.84 -7.11 -6.94
C TYR A 151 1.56 -8.19 -7.97
N ASP A 152 1.71 -7.83 -9.24
CA ASP A 152 2.04 -8.80 -10.27
C ASP A 152 3.56 -9.00 -10.19
N GLU A 153 3.99 -10.22 -9.94
CA GLU A 153 5.36 -10.47 -9.49
C GLU A 153 6.35 -10.25 -10.63
N LEU A 154 7.51 -9.69 -10.28
CA LEU A 154 8.68 -9.66 -11.13
C LEU A 154 9.21 -11.08 -11.30
N THR A 155 9.14 -11.61 -12.51
CA THR A 155 9.66 -12.95 -12.85
C THR A 155 11.03 -12.91 -13.51
N ASP A 156 11.49 -11.74 -13.96
CA ASP A 156 12.79 -11.54 -14.61
C ASP A 156 13.94 -11.45 -13.58
N ALA A 157 14.79 -12.47 -13.56
CA ALA A 157 15.96 -12.54 -12.70
C ALA A 157 17.02 -11.45 -13.00
N GLY A 158 17.19 -11.07 -14.27
CA GLY A 158 18.09 -10.00 -14.68
C GLY A 158 17.63 -8.64 -14.15
N ALA A 159 16.33 -8.36 -14.24
CA ALA A 159 15.73 -7.18 -13.65
C ALA A 159 15.86 -7.16 -12.12
N LEU A 160 15.64 -8.29 -11.43
CA LEU A 160 15.85 -8.38 -9.99
C LEU A 160 17.32 -8.09 -9.63
N ARG A 161 18.27 -8.68 -10.36
CA ARG A 161 19.70 -8.42 -10.17
C ARG A 161 20.05 -6.94 -10.32
N ALA A 162 19.49 -6.26 -11.33
CA ALA A 162 19.69 -4.83 -11.52
C ALA A 162 19.14 -4.02 -10.32
N ARG A 163 17.95 -4.36 -9.83
CA ARG A 163 17.35 -3.74 -8.63
C ARG A 163 18.20 -3.97 -7.38
N ILE A 164 18.71 -5.19 -7.16
CA ILE A 164 19.59 -5.52 -6.03
C ILE A 164 20.85 -4.65 -6.05
N ARG A 165 21.52 -4.53 -7.21
CA ARG A 165 22.73 -3.70 -7.36
C ARG A 165 22.45 -2.22 -7.10
N GLY A 166 21.33 -1.69 -7.60
CA GLY A 166 20.91 -0.32 -7.33
C GLY A 166 20.68 -0.07 -5.83
N GLN A 167 19.97 -0.98 -5.16
CA GLN A 167 19.75 -0.91 -3.71
C GLN A 167 21.04 -1.07 -2.91
N ALA A 168 21.96 -1.94 -3.34
CA ALA A 168 23.27 -2.08 -2.71
C ALA A 168 24.09 -0.78 -2.79
N ALA A 169 24.04 -0.07 -3.92
CA ALA A 169 24.70 1.22 -4.08
C ALA A 169 24.11 2.31 -3.15
N LEU A 170 22.77 2.40 -3.08
CA LEU A 170 22.09 3.32 -2.16
C LEU A 170 22.44 3.03 -0.69
N ARG A 171 22.42 1.75 -0.30
CA ARG A 171 22.77 1.32 1.06
C ARG A 171 24.23 1.64 1.39
N HIS A 172 25.15 1.38 0.46
CA HIS A 172 26.56 1.74 0.63
C HIS A 172 26.75 3.25 0.82
N ALA A 173 26.07 4.08 0.00
CA ALA A 173 26.10 5.53 0.15
C ALA A 173 25.55 6.01 1.51
N ALA A 174 24.56 5.30 2.06
CA ALA A 174 24.01 5.54 3.39
C ALA A 174 24.82 4.92 4.55
N GLY A 175 26.00 4.34 4.28
CA GLY A 175 26.82 3.66 5.31
C GLY A 175 26.21 2.37 5.87
N LEU A 176 25.20 1.81 5.18
CA LEU A 176 24.54 0.57 5.54
C LEU A 176 25.19 -0.63 4.85
N ARG A 177 25.10 -1.80 5.48
CA ARG A 177 25.56 -3.06 4.87
C ARG A 177 24.84 -3.29 3.53
N PRO A 178 25.56 -3.53 2.41
CA PRO A 178 24.94 -3.76 1.11
C PRO A 178 24.11 -5.05 1.10
N LEU A 179 23.17 -5.13 0.15
CA LEU A 179 22.47 -6.38 -0.13
C LEU A 179 23.45 -7.38 -0.79
N PRO A 180 23.32 -8.68 -0.53
CA PRO A 180 24.08 -9.69 -1.27
C PRO A 180 23.73 -9.65 -2.76
N ASP A 181 24.75 -9.67 -3.63
CA ASP A 181 24.55 -9.74 -5.09
C ASP A 181 23.86 -11.04 -5.54
N GLU A 182 24.01 -12.09 -4.75
CA GLU A 182 23.47 -13.42 -4.99
C GLU A 182 22.51 -13.81 -3.86
N SER A 183 21.36 -14.38 -4.22
CA SER A 183 20.37 -14.84 -3.25
C SER A 183 19.74 -16.16 -3.68
N ARG A 184 19.14 -16.89 -2.73
CA ARG A 184 18.37 -18.10 -3.04
C ARG A 184 17.19 -17.79 -3.96
N LEU A 185 16.56 -16.62 -3.78
CA LEU A 185 15.48 -16.12 -4.64
C LEU A 185 15.97 -15.94 -6.08
N LEU A 186 17.08 -15.23 -6.27
CA LEU A 186 17.64 -14.97 -7.60
C LEU A 186 17.95 -16.28 -8.35
N ARG A 187 18.62 -17.22 -7.67
CA ARG A 187 18.91 -18.54 -8.23
C ARG A 187 17.65 -19.34 -8.56
N ALA A 188 16.57 -19.19 -7.80
CA ALA A 188 15.30 -19.84 -8.10
C ALA A 188 14.65 -19.22 -9.35
N MET A 189 14.63 -17.88 -9.45
CA MET A 189 14.10 -17.17 -10.62
C MET A 189 14.86 -17.50 -11.91
N GLU A 190 16.18 -17.70 -11.84
CA GLU A 190 16.99 -18.15 -12.99
C GLU A 190 16.63 -19.55 -13.50
N ARG A 191 16.00 -20.38 -12.65
CA ARG A 191 15.46 -21.68 -13.06
C ARG A 191 14.06 -21.56 -13.69
N GLY A 192 13.47 -20.37 -13.64
CA GLY A 192 12.13 -20.07 -14.10
C GLY A 192 11.17 -19.86 -12.93
N LEU A 193 10.61 -18.66 -12.84
CA LEU A 193 9.43 -18.35 -12.03
C LEU A 193 8.26 -18.14 -13.00
N PRO A 194 7.20 -18.97 -12.98
CA PRO A 194 6.03 -18.73 -13.81
C PRO A 194 5.38 -17.39 -13.47
N ASP A 195 4.59 -16.86 -14.41
CA ASP A 195 3.77 -15.69 -14.15
C ASP A 195 2.87 -15.92 -12.94
N CYS A 196 2.97 -15.03 -11.96
CA CYS A 196 2.23 -15.10 -10.72
C CYS A 196 2.00 -13.70 -10.16
N SER A 197 1.03 -13.58 -9.26
CA SER A 197 0.77 -12.37 -8.50
C SER A 197 0.72 -12.73 -7.01
N GLY A 198 1.21 -11.86 -6.14
CA GLY A 198 1.23 -12.05 -4.70
C GLY A 198 0.48 -10.94 -3.96
N ASN A 199 -0.08 -11.25 -2.79
CA ASN A 199 -0.73 -10.27 -1.92
C ASN A 199 -0.41 -10.56 -0.46
N ALA A 200 0.11 -9.57 0.25
CA ALA A 200 0.36 -9.62 1.68
C ALA A 200 -0.76 -8.87 2.42
N LEU A 201 -1.62 -9.59 3.14
CA LEU A 201 -2.78 -9.03 3.85
C LEU A 201 -2.54 -9.04 5.37
N GLY A 202 -2.77 -7.88 6.01
CA GLY A 202 -2.70 -7.71 7.45
C GLY A 202 -3.95 -8.26 8.15
N VAL A 203 -3.88 -9.51 8.61
CA VAL A 203 -5.01 -10.20 9.26
C VAL A 203 -5.49 -9.45 10.50
N ASP A 204 -4.58 -8.97 11.36
CA ASP A 204 -4.96 -8.24 12.57
C ASP A 204 -5.73 -6.96 12.26
N ARG A 205 -5.28 -6.19 11.25
CA ARG A 205 -5.99 -4.98 10.80
C ARG A 205 -7.37 -5.31 10.23
N LEU A 206 -7.49 -6.40 9.46
CA LEU A 206 -8.75 -6.85 8.90
C LEU A 206 -9.75 -7.24 10.01
N VAL A 207 -9.31 -8.02 10.99
CA VAL A 207 -10.14 -8.43 12.13
C VAL A 207 -10.51 -7.23 12.99
N MET A 208 -9.55 -6.34 13.28
CA MET A 208 -9.77 -5.09 14.01
C MET A 208 -10.90 -4.26 13.37
N LEU A 209 -10.83 -4.04 12.05
CA LEU A 209 -11.86 -3.29 11.33
C LEU A 209 -13.21 -4.02 11.27
N ALA A 210 -13.21 -5.34 11.03
CA ALA A 210 -14.43 -6.14 10.97
C ALA A 210 -15.18 -6.19 12.31
N LEU A 211 -14.45 -6.12 13.43
CA LEU A 211 -14.99 -6.04 14.78
C LEU A 211 -15.22 -4.59 15.26
N GLY A 212 -14.90 -3.58 14.45
CA GLY A 212 -15.03 -2.16 14.80
C GLY A 212 -14.10 -1.69 15.91
N GLN A 213 -13.01 -2.41 16.14
CA GLN A 213 -11.97 -2.02 17.11
C GLN A 213 -11.08 -0.92 16.55
N LYS A 214 -10.44 -0.17 17.45
CA LYS A 214 -9.58 0.98 17.08
C LYS A 214 -8.09 0.72 17.32
N LYS A 215 -7.74 -0.35 18.04
CA LYS A 215 -6.35 -0.71 18.36
C LYS A 215 -6.10 -2.17 18.03
N LEU A 216 -4.89 -2.48 17.55
CA LEU A 216 -4.47 -3.85 17.28
C LEU A 216 -4.45 -4.71 18.55
N ALA A 217 -4.13 -4.10 19.70
CA ALA A 217 -4.13 -4.78 21.00
C ALA A 217 -5.51 -5.38 21.37
N ASP A 218 -6.60 -4.81 20.85
CA ASP A 218 -7.96 -5.30 21.13
C ASP A 218 -8.31 -6.58 20.36
N VAL A 219 -7.45 -7.01 19.43
CA VAL A 219 -7.63 -8.22 18.61
C VAL A 219 -6.45 -9.20 18.68
N ILE A 220 -5.46 -8.92 19.53
CA ILE A 220 -4.30 -9.77 19.78
C ILE A 220 -4.41 -10.31 21.20
N SER A 221 -4.24 -11.63 21.39
CA SER A 221 -4.41 -12.27 22.71
C SER A 221 -3.44 -11.75 23.78
N PHE A 222 -2.19 -11.49 23.40
CA PHE A 222 -1.13 -10.95 24.27
C PHE A 222 -0.35 -9.87 23.51
N PRO A 223 -0.80 -8.60 23.54
CA PRO A 223 -0.05 -7.49 22.93
C PRO A 223 1.28 -7.26 23.66
N PHE A 224 2.19 -6.53 23.02
CA PHE A 224 3.57 -6.35 23.46
C PHE A 224 3.73 -5.93 24.93
N GLU A 225 2.80 -5.12 25.45
CA GLU A 225 2.83 -4.64 26.83
C GLU A 225 2.60 -5.74 27.87
N ILE A 226 1.99 -6.87 27.49
CA ILE A 226 1.64 -7.99 28.37
C ILE A 226 2.10 -9.36 27.86
N ALA A 227 2.94 -9.37 26.80
CA ALA A 227 3.49 -10.57 26.17
C ALA A 227 4.63 -11.21 26.99
#